data_AF-X1S2V7-F1
#
_entry.id   AF-X1S2V7-F1
#
_cell.length_a   1.000
_cell.length_b   1.000
_cell.length_c   1.000
_cell.angle_alpha   90.00
_cell.angle_beta   90.00
_cell.angle_gamma   90.00
#
_symmetry.space_group_name_H-M   'P 1'
#
loop_
_entity.id
_entity.type
_entity.pdbx_description
1 polymer ?
#
loop_
_entity_poly.entity_id
_entity_poly.type
_entity_poly.pdbx_seq_one_letter_code
_entity_poly.pdbx_strand_id
1 'polypeptide(L)'
;ISRKQIQDQSLAVATKRNYKYDWDNFQSYCKEFEVEYLPAQPVVIENYLTSMVNAELKWATIKRRVASIKYHHQHYGYQLPVISTHFLNGIKRVVKVNSEPYRAIPLKLFNSVLSRETNQEARLAFLLLYYAALRRRELFNLKTSNFKKSNNRYWLHIEYSKSDRFGGGYTKQLPTKLTVFLDKA
;
A
#
# COMPACT_ATOMS: atom_id res chain seq x y z
N ILE A 1 -20.33 -21.61 2.88
CA ILE A 1 -19.67 -20.31 2.64
C ILE A 1 -20.59 -19.50 1.71
N SER A 2 -21.02 -18.30 2.11
CA SER A 2 -21.94 -17.47 1.30
C SER A 2 -21.20 -16.64 0.22
N ARG A 3 -21.90 -16.23 -0.84
CA ARG A 3 -21.36 -15.34 -1.89
C ARG A 3 -20.74 -14.06 -1.31
N LYS A 4 -21.36 -13.52 -0.25
CA LYS A 4 -20.87 -12.34 0.50
C LYS A 4 -19.54 -12.65 1.22
N GLN A 5 -19.43 -13.81 1.87
CA GLN A 5 -18.18 -14.25 2.51
C GLN A 5 -17.04 -14.42 1.51
N ILE A 6 -17.31 -14.94 0.31
CA ILE A 6 -16.29 -15.07 -0.75
C ILE A 6 -15.83 -13.71 -1.26
N GLN A 7 -16.77 -12.79 -1.53
CA GLN A 7 -16.44 -11.42 -1.92
C GLN A 7 -15.66 -10.68 -0.83
N ASP A 8 -15.99 -10.91 0.44
CA ASP A 8 -15.27 -10.33 1.56
C ASP A 8 -13.84 -10.89 1.67
N GLN A 9 -13.58 -12.14 1.30
CA GLN A 9 -12.21 -12.67 1.28
C GLN A 9 -11.37 -12.16 0.10
N SER A 10 -12.00 -11.55 -0.92
CA SER A 10 -11.29 -11.06 -2.11
C SER A 10 -10.37 -9.86 -1.86
N LEU A 11 -10.54 -9.16 -0.73
CA LEU A 11 -9.76 -7.98 -0.36
C LEU A 11 -9.04 -8.17 0.97
N ALA A 12 -7.75 -7.81 0.98
CA ALA A 12 -6.98 -7.70 2.21
C ALA A 12 -7.63 -6.70 3.18
N VAL A 13 -7.52 -6.95 4.49
CA VAL A 13 -8.10 -6.10 5.55
C VAL A 13 -7.73 -4.62 5.41
N ALA A 14 -6.47 -4.34 5.07
CA ALA A 14 -6.01 -2.97 4.84
C ALA A 14 -6.72 -2.31 3.64
N THR A 15 -7.01 -3.06 2.58
CA THR A 15 -7.75 -2.57 1.41
C THR A 15 -9.20 -2.29 1.78
N LYS A 16 -9.85 -3.15 2.57
CA LYS A 16 -11.22 -2.91 3.08
C LYS A 16 -11.31 -1.62 3.89
N ARG A 17 -10.36 -1.41 4.81
CA ARG A 17 -10.30 -0.18 5.61
C ARG A 17 -10.14 1.07 4.74
N ASN A 18 -9.24 1.00 3.75
CA ASN A 18 -9.02 2.10 2.81
C ASN A 18 -10.27 2.37 1.97
N TYR A 19 -10.96 1.33 1.49
CA TYR A 19 -12.19 1.48 0.72
C TYR A 19 -13.31 2.07 1.58
N LYS A 20 -13.49 1.59 2.81
CA LYS A 20 -14.45 2.20 3.74
C LYS A 20 -14.18 3.70 3.93
N TYR A 21 -12.93 4.08 4.21
CA TYR A 21 -12.57 5.51 4.34
C TYR A 21 -12.88 6.31 3.06
N ASP A 22 -12.52 5.76 1.90
CA ASP A 22 -12.78 6.40 0.61
C ASP A 22 -14.29 6.52 0.33
N TRP A 23 -15.07 5.53 0.74
CA TRP A 23 -16.52 5.51 0.60
C TRP A 23 -17.18 6.54 1.51
N ASP A 24 -16.79 6.58 2.79
CA ASP A 24 -17.29 7.57 3.75
C ASP A 24 -17.01 9.00 3.23
N ASN A 25 -15.85 9.24 2.60
CA ASN A 25 -15.53 10.52 1.96
C ASN A 25 -16.44 10.85 0.77
N PHE A 26 -16.78 9.86 -0.06
CA PHE A 26 -17.69 10.05 -1.18
C PHE A 26 -19.12 10.33 -0.68
N GLN A 27 -19.58 9.62 0.34
CA GLN A 27 -20.88 9.86 0.97
C GLN A 27 -21.00 11.27 1.54
N SER A 28 -19.95 11.77 2.22
CA SER A 28 -19.93 13.14 2.72
C SER A 28 -20.05 14.18 1.60
N TYR A 29 -19.30 13.98 0.50
CA TYR A 29 -19.43 14.84 -0.69
C TYR A 29 -20.85 14.80 -1.25
N CYS A 30 -21.42 13.61 -1.48
CA CYS A 30 -22.77 13.50 -1.99
C CYS A 30 -23.81 14.16 -1.07
N LYS A 31 -23.64 14.05 0.25
CA LYS A 31 -24.51 14.72 1.23
C LYS A 31 -24.40 16.24 1.16
N GLU A 32 -23.20 16.77 1.00
CA GLU A 32 -22.95 18.22 0.86
C GLU A 32 -23.62 18.79 -0.39
N PHE A 33 -23.61 18.05 -1.50
CA PHE A 33 -24.21 18.46 -2.77
C PHE A 33 -25.66 17.94 -2.96
N GLU A 34 -26.27 17.37 -1.91
CA GLU A 34 -27.64 16.83 -1.92
C GLU A 34 -27.93 15.85 -3.08
N VAL A 35 -26.95 15.01 -3.43
CA VAL A 35 -27.06 14.00 -4.48
C VAL A 35 -27.00 12.58 -3.92
N GLU A 36 -27.58 11.63 -4.63
CA GLU A 36 -27.53 10.22 -4.24
C GLU A 36 -26.12 9.63 -4.41
N TYR A 37 -25.62 8.98 -3.36
CA TYR A 37 -24.33 8.28 -3.39
C TYR A 37 -24.47 6.80 -3.81
N LEU A 38 -25.68 6.22 -3.77
CA LEU A 38 -25.91 4.82 -4.12
C LEU A 38 -27.38 4.59 -4.56
N PRO A 39 -27.64 4.24 -5.84
CA PRO A 39 -26.68 4.23 -6.95
C PRO A 39 -26.30 5.66 -7.35
N ALA A 40 -25.00 5.98 -7.35
CA ALA A 40 -24.54 7.27 -7.84
C ALA A 40 -24.62 7.33 -9.37
N GLN A 41 -25.15 8.45 -9.87
CA GLN A 41 -25.10 8.76 -11.30
C GLN A 41 -23.65 8.97 -11.76
N PRO A 42 -23.27 8.58 -13.00
CA PRO A 42 -21.91 8.80 -13.50
C PRO A 42 -21.42 10.24 -13.35
N VAL A 43 -22.28 11.22 -13.64
CA VAL A 43 -21.97 12.65 -13.52
C VAL A 43 -21.61 13.07 -12.09
N VAL A 44 -22.27 12.49 -11.07
CA VAL A 44 -21.96 12.77 -9.66
C VAL A 44 -20.55 12.32 -9.32
N ILE A 45 -20.16 11.15 -9.84
CA ILE A 45 -18.82 10.62 -9.63
C ILE A 45 -17.80 11.47 -10.41
N GLU A 46 -18.09 11.88 -11.65
CA GLU A 46 -17.21 12.74 -12.44
C GLU A 46 -16.97 14.10 -11.76
N ASN A 47 -18.01 14.71 -11.20
CA ASN A 47 -17.92 15.95 -10.42
C ASN A 47 -17.06 15.74 -9.16
N TYR A 48 -17.25 14.64 -8.46
CA TYR A 48 -16.42 14.26 -7.32
C TYR A 48 -14.95 14.04 -7.71
N LEU A 49 -14.67 13.39 -8.85
CA LEU A 49 -13.29 13.23 -9.31
C LEU A 49 -12.67 14.57 -9.70
N THR A 50 -13.45 15.46 -10.33
CA THR A 50 -13.01 16.81 -10.68
C THR A 50 -12.67 17.63 -9.44
N SER A 51 -13.48 17.58 -8.38
CA SER A 51 -13.19 18.29 -7.14
C SER A 51 -11.89 17.80 -6.49
N MET A 52 -11.58 16.51 -6.60
CA MET A 52 -10.30 15.96 -6.15
C MET A 52 -9.10 16.42 -6.98
N VAL A 53 -9.27 16.60 -8.29
CA VAL A 53 -8.23 17.18 -9.16
C VAL A 53 -7.97 18.63 -8.78
N ASN A 54 -9.03 19.41 -8.54
CA ASN A 54 -8.92 20.80 -8.10
C ASN A 54 -8.28 20.94 -6.72
N ALA A 55 -8.47 19.94 -5.85
CA ALA A 55 -7.78 19.82 -4.57
C ALA A 55 -6.36 19.21 -4.67
N GLU A 56 -5.80 19.11 -5.89
CA GLU A 56 -4.45 18.63 -6.18
C GLU A 56 -4.14 17.21 -5.64
N LEU A 57 -5.15 16.36 -5.51
CA LEU A 57 -4.93 15.00 -5.03
C LEU A 57 -4.15 14.16 -6.05
N LYS A 58 -3.22 13.36 -5.54
CA LYS A 58 -2.41 12.44 -6.34
C LYS A 58 -3.29 11.44 -7.10
N TRP A 59 -2.88 11.10 -8.32
CA TRP A 59 -3.56 10.10 -9.16
C TRP A 59 -3.80 8.76 -8.44
N ALA A 60 -2.84 8.31 -7.64
CA ALA A 60 -2.98 7.08 -6.87
C ALA A 60 -4.17 7.11 -5.88
N THR A 61 -4.47 8.28 -5.31
CA THR A 61 -5.61 8.49 -4.41
C THR A 61 -6.92 8.48 -5.21
N ILE A 62 -6.99 9.25 -6.29
CA ILE A 62 -8.18 9.32 -7.16
C ILE A 62 -8.54 7.94 -7.70
N LYS A 63 -7.54 7.22 -8.25
CA LYS A 63 -7.71 5.86 -8.76
C LYS A 63 -8.22 4.88 -7.70
N ARG A 64 -7.75 5.02 -6.45
CA ARG A 64 -8.19 4.17 -5.33
C ARG A 64 -9.64 4.47 -4.92
N ARG A 65 -10.03 5.76 -4.89
CA ARG A 65 -11.41 6.18 -4.62
C ARG A 65 -12.39 5.67 -5.68
N VAL A 66 -12.03 5.74 -6.96
CA VAL A 66 -12.80 5.12 -8.05
C VAL A 66 -13.01 3.62 -7.81
N ALA A 67 -11.96 2.89 -7.44
CA ALA A 67 -12.07 1.46 -7.16
C ALA A 67 -12.94 1.17 -5.92
N SER A 68 -12.89 2.03 -4.90
CA SER A 68 -13.77 1.93 -3.72
C SER A 68 -15.25 2.14 -4.09
N ILE A 69 -15.58 3.22 -4.81
CA ILE A 69 -16.95 3.51 -5.28
C ILE A 69 -17.48 2.32 -6.09
N LYS A 70 -16.66 1.81 -7.01
CA LYS A 70 -16.98 0.63 -7.82
C LYS A 70 -17.30 -0.58 -6.94
N TYR A 71 -16.45 -0.87 -5.96
CA TYR A 71 -16.62 -2.00 -5.05
C TYR A 71 -17.92 -1.89 -4.24
N HIS A 72 -18.24 -0.73 -3.69
CA HIS A 72 -19.45 -0.53 -2.90
C HIS A 72 -20.73 -0.67 -3.72
N HIS A 73 -20.76 -0.13 -4.95
CA HIS A 73 -21.90 -0.35 -5.85
C HIS A 73 -22.14 -1.84 -6.13
N GLN A 74 -21.08 -2.59 -6.45
CA GLN A 74 -21.17 -4.03 -6.66
C GLN A 74 -21.60 -4.79 -5.41
N HIS A 75 -21.08 -4.39 -4.24
CA HIS A 75 -21.39 -5.04 -2.97
C HIS A 75 -22.87 -4.93 -2.61
N TYR A 76 -23.51 -3.82 -2.95
CA TYR A 76 -24.95 -3.60 -2.75
C TYR A 76 -25.81 -4.05 -3.95
N GLY A 77 -25.24 -4.71 -4.95
CA GLY A 77 -25.98 -5.28 -6.08
C GLY A 77 -26.34 -4.29 -7.19
N TYR A 78 -25.80 -3.07 -7.15
CA TYR A 78 -26.00 -2.08 -8.22
C TYR A 78 -25.05 -2.33 -9.38
N GLN A 79 -25.48 -1.91 -10.58
CA GLN A 79 -24.60 -1.87 -11.74
C GLN A 79 -23.43 -0.92 -11.51
N LEU A 80 -22.35 -1.20 -12.22
CA LEU A 80 -21.14 -0.40 -12.14
C LEU A 80 -21.41 1.02 -12.62
N PRO A 81 -21.06 2.06 -11.85
CA PRO A 81 -21.04 3.40 -12.40
C PRO A 81 -20.03 3.44 -13.53
N VAL A 82 -20.52 3.62 -14.75
CA VAL A 82 -19.68 3.67 -15.96
C VAL A 82 -19.01 5.04 -16.00
N ILE A 83 -17.82 5.15 -15.42
CA ILE A 83 -16.96 6.32 -15.61
C ILE A 83 -16.20 6.10 -16.91
N SER A 84 -16.26 7.06 -17.84
CA SER A 84 -15.60 6.91 -19.12
C SER A 84 -14.08 6.78 -18.96
N THR A 85 -13.48 5.85 -19.70
CA THR A 85 -12.02 5.69 -19.74
C THR A 85 -11.34 6.95 -20.25
N HIS A 86 -12.00 7.69 -21.15
CA HIS A 86 -11.56 8.98 -21.65
C HIS A 86 -11.41 10.01 -20.50
N PHE A 87 -12.40 10.13 -19.62
CA PHE A 87 -12.35 11.05 -18.48
C PHE A 87 -11.24 10.69 -17.49
N LEU A 88 -11.10 9.41 -17.14
CA LEU A 88 -10.01 8.94 -16.27
C LEU A 88 -8.61 9.20 -16.88
N ASN A 89 -8.46 9.05 -18.19
CA ASN A 89 -7.22 9.38 -18.89
C ASN A 89 -6.97 10.89 -18.91
N GLY A 90 -8.02 11.70 -19.05
CA GLY A 90 -7.96 13.15 -18.90
C GLY A 90 -7.42 13.56 -17.53
N ILE A 91 -8.02 13.04 -16.45
CA ILE A 91 -7.54 13.26 -15.08
C ILE A 91 -6.07 12.86 -14.94
N LYS A 92 -5.69 11.69 -15.43
CA LYS A 92 -4.29 11.21 -15.34
C LYS A 92 -3.31 12.15 -16.04
N ARG A 93 -3.70 12.80 -17.15
CA ARG A 93 -2.88 13.79 -17.85
C ARG A 93 -2.79 15.10 -17.09
N VAL A 94 -3.92 15.59 -16.56
CA VAL A 94 -3.99 16.84 -15.79
C VAL A 94 -3.16 16.74 -14.51
N VAL A 95 -3.28 15.63 -13.78
CA VAL A 95 -2.62 15.42 -12.49
C VAL A 95 -1.10 15.24 -12.60
N LYS A 96 -0.51 15.22 -13.82
CA LYS A 96 0.94 15.04 -14.12
C LYS A 96 1.73 14.37 -13.00
N VAL A 97 1.92 13.06 -13.11
CA VAL A 97 2.62 12.25 -12.11
C VAL A 97 4.11 12.61 -12.08
N ASN A 98 4.47 13.66 -11.34
CA ASN A 98 5.81 13.88 -10.81
C ASN A 98 6.00 12.93 -9.62
N SER A 99 6.02 11.63 -9.87
CA SER A 99 6.66 10.72 -8.92
C SER A 99 8.07 10.49 -9.45
N GLU A 100 9.00 11.36 -9.06
CA GLU A 100 10.38 10.91 -9.05
C GLU A 100 10.42 9.65 -8.17
N PRO A 101 10.96 8.52 -8.66
CA PRO A 101 11.12 7.35 -7.82
C PRO A 101 11.96 7.78 -6.62
N TYR A 102 11.45 7.58 -5.41
CA TYR A 102 12.23 7.78 -4.19
C TYR A 102 13.47 6.91 -4.31
N ARG A 103 14.63 7.55 -4.53
CA ARG A 103 15.91 6.86 -4.54
C ARG A 103 16.21 6.41 -3.12
N ALA A 104 16.85 5.25 -2.99
CA ALA A 104 17.35 4.84 -1.69
C ALA A 104 18.24 5.95 -1.11
N ILE A 105 18.12 6.18 0.19
CA ILE A 105 18.99 7.14 0.90
C ILE A 105 20.45 6.75 0.61
N PRO A 106 21.32 7.67 0.17
CA PRO A 106 22.72 7.36 -0.09
C PRO A 106 23.37 6.72 1.14
N LEU A 107 24.22 5.71 0.93
CA LEU A 107 24.82 4.93 2.03
C LEU A 107 25.55 5.82 3.05
N LYS A 108 26.22 6.89 2.59
CA LYS A 108 26.88 7.87 3.46
C LYS A 108 25.89 8.53 4.43
N LEU A 109 24.74 8.97 3.92
CA LEU A 109 23.69 9.59 4.73
C LEU A 109 23.05 8.56 5.67
N PHE A 110 22.73 7.36 5.17
CA PHE A 110 22.21 6.27 5.99
C PHE A 110 23.12 5.95 7.19
N ASN A 111 24.44 5.78 6.95
CA ASN A 111 25.41 5.51 8.00
C ASN A 111 25.52 6.66 9.01
N SER A 112 25.42 7.91 8.57
CA SER A 112 25.47 9.09 9.46
C SER A 112 24.24 9.22 10.37
N VAL A 113 23.08 8.74 9.92
CA VAL A 113 21.87 8.65 10.73
C VAL A 113 21.98 7.46 11.68
N LEU A 114 22.38 6.30 11.16
CA LEU A 114 22.53 5.09 11.95
C LEU A 114 23.57 5.24 13.07
N SER A 115 24.63 6.02 12.88
CA SER A 115 25.64 6.26 13.93
C SER A 115 25.13 7.02 15.14
N ARG A 116 23.98 7.72 15.02
CA ARG A 116 23.33 8.46 16.11
C ARG A 116 22.36 7.61 16.91
N GLU A 117 21.96 6.45 16.37
CA GLU A 117 21.05 5.53 17.04
C GLU A 117 21.85 4.64 18.01
N THR A 118 21.52 4.71 19.29
CA THR A 118 22.18 3.97 20.37
C THR A 118 21.44 2.69 20.74
N ASN A 119 20.13 2.60 20.46
CA ASN A 119 19.34 1.41 20.71
C ASN A 119 19.69 0.32 19.67
N GLN A 120 20.24 -0.82 20.12
CA GLN A 120 20.70 -1.89 19.23
C GLN A 120 19.57 -2.54 18.41
N GLU A 121 18.36 -2.65 18.98
CA GLU A 121 17.19 -3.19 18.26
C GLU A 121 16.75 -2.24 17.14
N ALA A 122 16.71 -0.93 17.42
CA ALA A 122 16.42 0.09 16.42
C ALA A 122 17.48 0.12 15.32
N ARG A 123 18.76 0.00 15.68
CA ARG A 123 19.86 -0.13 14.70
C ARG A 123 19.67 -1.34 13.80
N LEU A 124 19.38 -2.51 14.36
CA LEU A 124 19.13 -3.73 13.60
C LEU A 124 17.92 -3.59 12.68
N ALA A 125 16.84 -2.98 13.17
CA ALA A 125 15.66 -2.68 12.38
C ALA A 125 16.00 -1.80 11.17
N PHE A 126 16.73 -0.70 11.34
CA PHE A 126 17.16 0.15 10.23
C PHE A 126 18.06 -0.58 9.23
N LEU A 127 18.99 -1.39 9.73
CA LEU A 127 19.87 -2.22 8.92
C LEU A 127 19.08 -3.22 8.07
N LEU A 128 18.07 -3.90 8.64
CA LEU A 128 17.20 -4.82 7.92
C LEU A 128 16.30 -4.09 6.91
N LEU A 129 15.75 -2.92 7.26
CA LEU A 129 14.97 -2.10 6.33
C LEU A 129 15.81 -1.64 5.13
N TYR A 130 17.06 -1.26 5.36
CA TYR A 130 17.94 -0.72 4.32
C TYR A 130 18.56 -1.82 3.46
N TYR A 131 19.23 -2.80 4.08
CA TYR A 131 20.00 -3.83 3.36
C TYR A 131 19.17 -5.00 2.85
N ALA A 132 18.09 -5.39 3.56
CA ALA A 132 17.20 -6.47 3.13
C ALA A 132 15.94 -5.96 2.40
N ALA A 133 15.82 -4.63 2.27
CA ALA A 133 14.69 -3.93 1.66
C ALA A 133 13.35 -4.43 2.21
N LEU A 134 13.30 -4.68 3.52
CA LEU A 134 12.08 -5.13 4.18
C LEU A 134 11.06 -4.01 4.21
N ARG A 135 9.80 -4.37 3.98
CA ARG A 135 8.69 -3.47 4.28
C ARG A 135 8.46 -3.45 5.78
N ARG A 136 7.96 -2.33 6.33
CA ARG A 136 7.66 -2.19 7.77
C ARG A 136 6.87 -3.37 8.36
N ARG A 137 5.85 -3.88 7.64
CA ARG A 137 5.06 -5.04 8.08
C ARG A 137 5.83 -6.36 8.05
N GLU A 138 6.76 -6.52 7.11
CA GLU A 138 7.63 -7.70 7.03
C GLU A 138 8.58 -7.70 8.23
N LEU A 139 9.14 -6.53 8.59
CA LEU A 139 9.95 -6.37 9.79
C LEU A 139 9.14 -6.62 11.08
N PHE A 140 7.91 -6.10 11.18
CA PHE A 140 7.09 -6.29 12.38
C PHE A 140 6.71 -7.75 12.64
N ASN A 141 6.52 -8.54 11.58
CA ASN A 141 6.16 -9.95 11.67
C ASN A 141 7.38 -10.89 11.76
N LEU A 142 8.60 -10.33 11.78
CA LEU A 142 9.83 -11.09 11.75
C LEU A 142 10.04 -11.82 13.08
N LYS A 143 10.45 -13.09 13.01
CA LYS A 143 10.83 -13.92 14.14
C LYS A 143 12.28 -14.39 13.97
N THR A 144 12.92 -14.76 15.07
CA THR A 144 14.26 -15.37 15.05
C THR A 144 14.30 -16.63 14.18
N SER A 145 13.22 -17.42 14.18
CA SER A 145 13.05 -18.62 13.33
C SER A 145 13.08 -18.34 11.83
N ASN A 146 12.87 -17.08 11.40
CA ASN A 146 12.95 -16.70 10.00
C ASN A 146 14.41 -16.61 9.50
N PHE A 147 15.39 -16.61 10.40
CA PHE A 147 16.82 -16.57 10.05
C PHE A 147 17.43 -17.97 10.02
N LYS A 148 18.16 -18.27 8.96
CA LYS A 148 18.99 -19.47 8.85
C LYS A 148 20.41 -19.07 8.51
N LYS A 149 21.38 -19.51 9.32
CA LYS A 149 22.81 -19.34 9.03
C LYS A 149 23.32 -20.55 8.24
N SER A 150 23.97 -20.31 7.11
CA SER A 150 24.61 -21.35 6.29
C SER A 150 25.82 -20.75 5.58
N ASN A 151 26.96 -21.45 5.59
CA ASN A 151 28.23 -21.00 5.00
C ASN A 151 28.63 -19.56 5.41
N ASN A 152 28.50 -19.26 6.71
CA ASN A 152 28.74 -17.95 7.30
C ASN A 152 27.92 -16.78 6.69
N ARG A 153 26.77 -17.09 6.10
CA ARG A 153 25.79 -16.12 5.59
C ARG A 153 24.42 -16.36 6.21
N TYR A 154 23.69 -15.27 6.43
CA TYR A 154 22.31 -15.35 6.88
C TYR A 154 21.36 -15.36 5.69
N TRP A 155 20.35 -16.22 5.80
CA TRP A 155 19.20 -16.29 4.92
C TRP A 155 17.97 -15.91 5.73
N LEU A 156 17.14 -15.05 5.15
CA LEU A 156 15.92 -14.57 5.77
C LEU A 156 14.71 -15.04 4.96
N HIS A 157 13.86 -15.85 5.60
CA HIS A 157 12.60 -16.30 5.04
C HIS A 157 11.46 -15.37 5.45
N ILE A 158 10.76 -14.78 4.48
CA ILE A 158 9.60 -13.92 4.70
C ILE A 158 8.35 -14.70 4.29
N GLU A 159 7.51 -15.02 5.27
CA GLU A 159 6.29 -15.82 5.08
C GLU A 159 5.21 -15.05 4.31
N TYR A 160 5.13 -13.73 4.49
CA TYR A 160 4.08 -12.91 3.87
C TYR A 160 4.61 -11.58 3.34
N SER A 161 4.27 -11.26 2.09
CA SER A 161 4.61 -9.99 1.45
C SER A 161 3.39 -9.41 0.72
N LYS A 162 3.29 -8.08 0.68
CA LYS A 162 2.20 -7.39 -0.02
C LYS A 162 2.13 -7.76 -1.52
N SER A 163 3.26 -8.10 -2.14
CA SER A 163 3.31 -8.49 -3.56
C SER A 163 3.05 -9.99 -3.78
N ASP A 164 3.03 -10.78 -2.72
CA ASP A 164 2.77 -12.21 -2.77
C ASP A 164 1.27 -12.45 -2.54
N ARG A 165 0.50 -12.41 -3.62
CA ARG A 165 -0.96 -12.59 -3.59
C ARG A 165 -1.39 -14.02 -3.25
N PHE A 166 -0.48 -14.99 -3.33
CA PHE A 166 -0.78 -16.42 -3.18
C PHE A 166 -0.13 -17.06 -1.95
N GLY A 167 0.70 -16.33 -1.20
CA GLY A 167 1.20 -16.74 0.11
C GLY A 167 2.32 -17.78 0.09
N GLY A 168 3.14 -17.79 -0.97
CA GLY A 168 4.31 -18.67 -1.06
C GLY A 168 5.50 -18.23 -0.21
N GLY A 169 5.50 -16.99 0.27
CA GLY A 169 6.65 -16.37 0.90
C GLY A 169 7.84 -16.25 -0.05
N TYR A 170 8.96 -15.76 0.45
CA TYR A 170 10.22 -15.78 -0.29
C TYR A 170 11.41 -15.81 0.67
N THR A 171 12.56 -16.29 0.19
CA THR A 171 13.81 -16.28 0.95
C THR A 171 14.81 -15.34 0.30
N LYS A 172 15.50 -14.53 1.11
CA LYS A 172 16.56 -13.61 0.67
C LYS A 172 17.86 -13.94 1.39
N GLN A 173 18.98 -13.93 0.67
CA GLN A 173 20.28 -13.90 1.32
C GLN A 173 20.56 -12.48 1.84
N LEU A 174 21.03 -12.36 3.07
CA LEU A 174 21.42 -11.10 3.67
C LEU A 174 22.85 -10.72 3.28
N PRO A 175 23.13 -9.43 3.00
CA PRO A 175 24.50 -8.97 2.77
C PRO A 175 25.43 -9.26 3.95
N THR A 176 26.72 -9.51 3.67
CA THR A 176 27.74 -9.82 4.69
C THR A 176 27.84 -8.75 5.78
N LYS A 177 27.57 -7.48 5.44
CA LYS A 177 27.54 -6.38 6.42
C LYS A 177 26.50 -6.59 7.52
N LEU A 178 25.40 -7.28 7.25
CA LEU A 178 24.41 -7.66 8.27
C LEU A 178 24.85 -8.84 9.12
N THR A 179 25.60 -9.79 8.54
CA THR A 179 26.08 -10.99 9.26
C THR A 179 26.83 -10.62 10.54
N VAL A 180 27.73 -9.63 10.47
CA VAL A 180 28.51 -9.19 11.63
C VAL A 180 27.65 -8.62 12.76
N PHE A 181 26.51 -7.99 12.43
CA PHE A 181 25.57 -7.47 13.43
C PHE A 181 24.69 -8.58 13.99
N LEU A 182 24.21 -9.49 13.13
CA LEU A 182 23.38 -10.63 13.54
C LEU A 182 24.15 -11.65 14.37
N ASP A 183 25.47 -11.75 14.21
CA ASP A 183 26.33 -12.59 15.05
C ASP A 183 26.51 -12.02 16.47
N LYS A 184 26.22 -10.73 16.68
CA LYS A 184 26.41 -10.01 17.96
C LYS A 184 25.10 -9.73 18.71
N ALA A 185 23.96 -9.95 18.06
CA ALA A 185 22.62 -9.67 18.57
C ALA A 185 21.97 -10.97 19.04
#